data_AF-A0A7Y4ZY41-F1
#
_entry.id   AF-A0A7Y4ZY41-F1
#
_cell.length_a   1.000
_cell.length_b   1.000
_cell.length_c   1.000
_cell.angle_alpha   90.00
_cell.angle_beta   90.00
_cell.angle_gamma   90.00
#
_symmetry.space_group_name_H-M   'P 1'
#
loop_
_entity.id
_entity.type
_entity.pdbx_description
1 polymer ?
#
loop_
_entity_poly.entity_id
_entity_poly.type
_entity_poly.pdbx_seq_one_letter_code
_entity_poly.pdbx_strand_id
1 'polypeptide(L)'
;MTLASLTLCGCLGGSIAQQIARSLLMQGADQATAAAMDTHERNEKLAAQSPPLKDTAVPDDYQMAFLRLGFETIQPQVDPLPQTPSEIETPIQYMQESKLVSVEVWNLLIGDEKQSTFEKARLQGSTNIPPHQEWPQWQIAVGVAENNSPNNKQQAITFLVPPNVGKMRSGTKAMVELSSTGELSIARYALN
;
A
#
# COMPACT_ATOMS: atom_id res chain seq x y z
N MET A 1 66.72 43.81 25.78
CA MET A 1 65.58 44.74 25.95
C MET A 1 65.00 44.94 24.56
N THR A 2 63.77 44.59 24.22
CA THR A 2 62.49 44.64 24.96
C THR A 2 61.53 43.55 24.51
N LEU A 3 60.73 43.08 25.46
CA LEU A 3 59.51 42.27 25.33
C LEU A 3 58.43 43.04 24.54
N ALA A 4 57.63 42.35 23.72
CA ALA A 4 56.23 42.72 23.44
C ALA A 4 55.43 41.52 22.91
N SER A 5 54.80 40.77 23.82
CA SER A 5 53.62 39.94 23.53
C SER A 5 52.41 40.85 23.34
N LEU A 6 51.54 40.62 22.35
CA LEU A 6 50.11 41.00 22.34
C LEU A 6 49.32 40.26 21.24
N THR A 7 48.30 39.51 21.69
CA THR A 7 46.92 39.34 21.16
C THR A 7 46.59 38.37 20.00
N LEU A 8 45.94 37.26 20.39
CA LEU A 8 44.87 36.55 19.66
C LEU A 8 43.66 37.49 19.40
N CYS A 9 43.09 37.49 18.17
CA CYS A 9 41.63 37.32 17.90
C CYS A 9 41.29 37.40 16.38
N GLY A 10 40.66 36.33 15.86
CA GLY A 10 39.57 36.31 14.87
C GLY A 10 39.66 37.02 13.51
N CYS A 11 39.83 36.24 12.42
CA CYS A 11 39.26 36.50 11.08
C CYS A 11 39.25 35.20 10.24
N LEU A 12 38.46 34.20 10.65
CA LEU A 12 38.10 33.04 9.82
C LEU A 12 36.57 33.05 9.65
N GLY A 13 36.07 33.89 8.74
CA GLY A 13 34.62 34.04 8.50
C GLY A 13 34.23 34.45 7.08
N GLY A 14 35.14 34.35 6.10
CA GLY A 14 34.92 34.90 4.75
C GLY A 14 34.51 33.90 3.66
N SER A 15 34.68 32.59 3.84
CA SER A 15 34.58 31.64 2.71
C SER A 15 33.25 30.89 2.56
N ILE A 16 32.42 30.84 3.61
CA ILE A 16 31.19 30.01 3.60
C ILE A 16 30.00 30.74 2.95
N ALA A 17 29.86 32.06 3.16
CA ALA A 17 28.72 32.81 2.63
C ALA A 17 28.72 32.91 1.08
N GLN A 18 29.91 32.98 0.47
CA GLN A 18 30.05 33.13 -0.97
C GLN A 18 29.71 31.84 -1.75
N GLN A 19 29.74 30.69 -1.08
CA GLN A 19 29.42 29.39 -1.70
C GLN A 19 27.91 29.12 -1.71
N ILE A 20 27.17 29.57 -0.69
CA ILE A 20 25.70 29.40 -0.59
C ILE A 20 24.96 30.27 -1.61
N ALA A 21 25.51 31.43 -1.98
CA ALA A 21 24.89 32.29 -3.00
C ALA A 21 25.00 31.72 -4.43
N ARG A 22 26.02 30.91 -4.73
CA ARG A 22 26.20 30.29 -6.05
C ARG A 22 25.28 29.09 -6.29
N SER A 23 24.88 28.38 -5.24
CA SER A 23 24.00 27.19 -5.37
C SER A 23 22.53 27.55 -5.64
N LEU A 24 22.03 28.66 -5.09
CA LEU A 24 20.65 29.12 -5.31
C LEU A 24 20.40 29.62 -6.74
N LEU A 25 21.43 30.14 -7.41
CA LEU A 25 21.31 30.69 -8.76
C LEU A 25 21.22 29.58 -9.84
N MET A 26 21.91 28.44 -9.65
CA MET A 26 21.79 27.30 -10.59
C MET A 26 20.47 26.54 -10.43
N GLN A 27 19.97 26.34 -9.21
CA GLN A 27 18.70 25.64 -8.98
C GLN A 27 17.48 26.33 -9.62
N GLY A 28 17.47 27.66 -9.71
CA GLY A 28 16.37 28.41 -10.34
C GLY A 28 16.29 28.24 -11.87
N ALA A 29 17.43 28.09 -12.55
CA ALA A 29 17.47 27.87 -14.00
C ALA A 29 17.01 26.46 -14.38
N ASP A 30 17.42 25.45 -13.60
CA ASP A 30 17.01 24.06 -13.81
C ASP A 30 15.50 23.88 -13.56
N GLN A 31 14.94 24.57 -12.56
CA GLN A 31 13.51 24.50 -12.24
C GLN A 31 12.61 25.13 -13.32
N ALA A 32 13.02 26.24 -13.92
CA ALA A 32 12.26 26.89 -14.99
C ALA A 32 12.20 26.02 -16.25
N THR A 33 13.30 25.32 -16.55
CA THR A 33 13.39 24.44 -17.72
C THR A 33 12.59 23.15 -17.50
N ALA A 34 12.66 22.56 -16.30
CA ALA A 34 11.85 21.40 -15.92
C ALA A 34 10.34 21.70 -15.96
N ALA A 35 9.92 22.86 -15.47
CA ALA A 35 8.50 23.27 -15.50
C ALA A 35 7.99 23.50 -16.94
N ALA A 36 8.83 24.03 -17.84
CA ALA A 36 8.49 24.19 -19.25
C ALA A 36 8.35 22.84 -19.98
N MET A 37 9.19 21.86 -19.65
CA MET A 37 9.08 20.51 -20.21
C MET A 37 7.85 19.76 -19.69
N ASP A 38 7.58 19.81 -18.38
CA ASP A 38 6.41 19.15 -17.76
C ASP A 38 5.07 19.68 -18.30
N THR A 39 5.00 20.99 -18.57
CA THR A 39 3.79 21.60 -19.14
C THR A 39 3.57 21.18 -20.59
N HIS A 40 4.64 21.01 -21.37
CA HIS A 40 4.55 20.51 -22.73
C HIS A 40 4.12 19.03 -22.76
N GLU A 41 4.73 18.18 -21.94
CA GLU A 41 4.40 16.74 -21.87
C GLU A 41 2.96 16.50 -21.39
N ARG A 42 2.47 17.30 -20.43
CA ARG A 42 1.06 17.22 -19.98
C ARG A 42 0.11 17.60 -21.13
N ASN A 43 0.42 18.62 -21.91
CA ASN A 43 -0.43 19.05 -23.02
C ASN A 43 -0.46 18.02 -24.17
N GLU A 44 0.66 17.38 -24.48
CA GLU A 44 0.70 16.28 -25.44
C GLU A 44 -0.12 15.07 -24.97
N LYS A 45 -0.01 14.70 -23.69
CA LYS A 45 -0.82 13.60 -23.11
C LYS A 45 -2.31 13.90 -23.15
N LEU A 46 -2.73 15.14 -22.92
CA LEU A 46 -4.13 15.56 -23.01
C LEU A 46 -4.62 15.55 -24.47
N ALA A 47 -3.80 16.00 -25.42
CA ALA A 47 -4.13 15.96 -26.84
C ALA A 47 -4.25 14.52 -27.38
N ALA A 48 -3.50 13.56 -26.82
CA ALA A 48 -3.56 12.15 -27.20
C ALA A 48 -4.78 11.39 -26.63
N GLN A 49 -5.35 11.84 -25.50
CA GLN A 49 -6.51 11.19 -24.87
C GLN A 49 -7.82 11.39 -25.64
N SER A 50 -7.90 12.44 -26.45
CA SER A 50 -9.11 12.78 -27.19
C SER A 50 -8.71 13.34 -28.55
N PRO A 51 -8.27 12.49 -29.50
CA PRO A 51 -8.04 12.95 -30.85
C PRO A 51 -9.36 13.56 -31.37
N PRO A 52 -9.37 14.82 -31.82
CA PRO A 52 -10.57 15.37 -32.43
C PRO A 52 -10.94 14.47 -33.60
N LEU A 53 -12.19 14.00 -33.62
CA LEU A 53 -12.73 13.30 -34.77
C LEU A 53 -12.52 14.21 -35.97
N LYS A 54 -11.82 13.72 -36.99
CA LYS A 54 -11.67 14.47 -38.24
C LYS A 54 -13.07 14.70 -38.76
N ASP A 55 -13.46 15.97 -38.91
CA ASP A 55 -14.68 16.39 -39.61
C ASP A 55 -14.53 16.00 -41.08
N THR A 56 -14.73 14.71 -41.32
CA THR A 56 -14.72 14.12 -42.64
C THR A 56 -16.16 14.25 -43.11
N ALA A 57 -16.40 15.12 -44.09
CA ALA A 57 -17.75 15.41 -44.61
C ALA A 57 -18.48 14.19 -45.21
N VAL A 58 -17.78 13.05 -45.32
CA VAL A 58 -18.29 11.77 -45.81
C VAL A 58 -17.95 10.71 -44.75
N PRO A 59 -18.96 10.11 -44.09
CA PRO A 59 -18.75 8.97 -43.19
C PRO A 59 -18.14 7.80 -43.97
N ASP A 60 -17.23 7.06 -43.34
CA ASP A 60 -16.63 5.87 -43.96
C ASP A 60 -17.68 4.74 -44.13
N ASP A 61 -17.35 3.74 -44.94
CA ASP A 61 -18.25 2.63 -45.25
C ASP A 61 -18.70 1.83 -44.00
N TYR A 62 -17.85 1.75 -42.97
CA TYR A 62 -18.19 1.08 -41.72
C TYR A 62 -19.17 1.91 -40.88
N GLN A 63 -18.98 3.22 -40.83
CA GLN A 63 -19.91 4.15 -40.18
C GLN A 63 -21.26 4.15 -40.88
N MET A 64 -21.27 4.12 -42.22
CA MET A 64 -22.50 4.00 -42.99
C MET A 64 -23.20 2.66 -42.78
N ALA A 65 -22.46 1.56 -42.66
CA ALA A 65 -23.01 0.25 -42.32
C ALA A 65 -23.62 0.25 -40.90
N PHE A 66 -22.93 0.86 -39.93
CA PHE A 66 -23.43 1.02 -38.56
C PHE A 66 -24.71 1.84 -38.49
N LEU A 67 -24.79 2.97 -39.21
CA LEU A 67 -25.99 3.81 -39.25
C LEU A 67 -27.18 3.10 -39.92
N ARG A 68 -26.92 2.17 -40.83
CA ARG A 68 -27.94 1.38 -41.54
C ARG A 68 -28.33 0.10 -40.81
N LEU A 69 -27.53 -0.33 -39.83
CA LEU A 69 -27.85 -1.45 -38.96
C LEU A 69 -29.00 -1.00 -38.03
N GLY A 70 -30.23 -1.21 -38.49
CA GLY A 70 -31.41 -1.08 -37.65
C GLY A 70 -31.27 -2.03 -36.46
N PHE A 71 -31.17 -1.48 -35.25
CA PHE A 71 -31.06 -2.28 -34.04
C PHE A 71 -32.42 -2.94 -33.77
N GLU A 72 -32.46 -4.26 -33.85
CA GLU A 72 -33.63 -5.03 -33.44
C GLU A 72 -33.71 -5.00 -31.91
N THR A 73 -34.85 -4.58 -31.36
CA THR A 73 -35.04 -4.55 -29.91
C THR A 73 -35.21 -5.99 -29.43
N ILE A 74 -34.13 -6.58 -28.91
CA ILE A 74 -34.16 -7.91 -28.31
C ILE A 74 -35.04 -7.82 -27.05
N GLN A 75 -36.24 -8.38 -27.12
CA GLN A 75 -37.03 -8.61 -25.91
C GLN A 75 -36.34 -9.75 -25.14
N PRO A 76 -36.00 -9.55 -23.85
CA PRO A 76 -35.39 -10.60 -23.07
C PRO A 76 -36.37 -11.76 -22.92
N GLN A 77 -36.14 -12.85 -23.65
CA GLN A 77 -36.80 -14.12 -23.32
C GLN A 77 -36.18 -14.63 -22.02
N VAL A 78 -37.03 -14.72 -21.00
CA VAL A 78 -36.67 -15.39 -19.76
C VAL A 78 -36.72 -16.88 -20.03
N ASP A 79 -35.56 -17.49 -20.24
CA ASP A 79 -35.44 -18.95 -20.19
C ASP A 79 -35.93 -19.44 -18.81
N PRO A 80 -36.85 -20.41 -18.74
CA PRO A 80 -37.24 -20.97 -17.46
C PRO A 80 -36.02 -21.69 -16.88
N LEU A 81 -35.53 -21.17 -15.76
CA LEU A 81 -34.45 -21.77 -14.99
C LEU A 81 -34.76 -23.25 -14.75
N PRO A 82 -33.78 -24.16 -14.94
CA PRO A 82 -33.96 -25.55 -14.52
C PRO A 82 -34.32 -25.55 -13.04
N GLN A 83 -35.41 -26.22 -12.68
CA GLN A 83 -35.76 -26.45 -11.28
C GLN A 83 -34.64 -27.30 -10.68
N THR A 84 -33.72 -26.65 -9.99
CA THR A 84 -32.69 -27.32 -9.21
C THR A 84 -33.40 -28.15 -8.14
N PRO A 85 -33.13 -29.47 -8.04
CA PRO A 85 -33.56 -30.24 -6.88
C PRO A 85 -33.00 -29.53 -5.64
N SER A 86 -33.87 -29.27 -4.66
CA SER A 86 -33.60 -28.59 -3.39
C SER A 86 -32.14 -28.75 -2.93
N GLU A 87 -31.33 -27.78 -3.31
CA GLU A 87 -29.91 -27.70 -2.99
C GLU A 87 -29.85 -27.21 -1.55
N ILE A 88 -29.29 -28.05 -0.69
CA ILE A 88 -28.99 -27.74 0.70
C ILE A 88 -28.20 -26.43 0.67
N GLU A 89 -28.78 -25.36 1.22
CA GLU A 89 -28.14 -24.04 1.34
C GLU A 89 -26.83 -24.19 2.13
N THR A 90 -25.74 -24.47 1.43
CA THR A 90 -24.41 -24.13 1.94
C THR A 90 -24.34 -22.62 1.85
N PRO A 91 -24.22 -21.89 2.97
CA PRO A 91 -24.14 -20.45 2.94
C PRO A 91 -22.93 -20.06 2.09
N ILE A 92 -23.18 -19.30 1.03
CA ILE A 92 -22.14 -18.67 0.22
C ILE A 92 -21.28 -17.86 1.19
N GLN A 93 -20.08 -18.36 1.48
CA GLN A 93 -19.10 -17.60 2.27
C GLN A 93 -18.71 -16.40 1.43
N TYR A 94 -19.19 -15.22 1.82
CA TYR A 94 -18.72 -13.95 1.29
C TYR A 94 -17.19 -13.94 1.37
N MET A 95 -16.53 -13.85 0.21
CA MET A 95 -15.09 -13.77 0.12
C MET A 95 -14.65 -12.44 0.77
N GLN A 96 -14.23 -12.50 2.02
CA GLN A 96 -13.74 -11.33 2.74
C GLN A 96 -12.41 -10.91 2.12
N GLU A 97 -12.37 -9.72 1.52
CA GLU A 97 -11.15 -9.13 0.99
C GLU A 97 -10.20 -8.83 2.15
N SER A 98 -9.25 -9.74 2.39
CA SER A 98 -8.28 -9.61 3.46
C SER A 98 -7.05 -8.84 2.96
N LYS A 99 -6.76 -7.69 3.56
CA LYS A 99 -5.65 -6.82 3.14
C LYS A 99 -4.31 -7.37 3.63
N LEU A 100 -3.43 -7.77 2.71
CA LEU A 100 -2.05 -8.15 3.00
C LEU A 100 -1.15 -6.91 3.13
N VAL A 101 -0.38 -6.83 4.22
CA VAL A 101 0.51 -5.70 4.53
C VAL A 101 1.89 -6.20 4.95
N SER A 102 2.94 -5.47 4.53
CA SER A 102 4.32 -5.73 4.95
C SER A 102 4.51 -5.21 6.35
N VAL A 103 4.87 -6.08 7.28
CA VAL A 103 5.06 -5.76 8.69
C VAL A 103 6.45 -6.19 9.11
N GLU A 104 7.20 -5.27 9.69
CA GLU A 104 8.46 -5.57 10.35
C GLU A 104 8.20 -5.99 11.79
N VAL A 105 8.73 -7.15 12.18
CA VAL A 105 8.58 -7.68 13.54
C VAL A 105 9.47 -6.92 14.49
N TRP A 106 8.90 -6.37 15.55
CA TRP A 106 9.67 -5.70 16.59
C TRP A 106 9.85 -6.58 17.81
N ASN A 107 8.78 -7.24 18.23
CA ASN A 107 8.79 -8.08 19.43
C ASN A 107 7.96 -9.35 19.23
N LEU A 108 8.27 -10.38 20.02
CA LEU A 108 7.49 -11.62 20.13
C LEU A 108 6.94 -11.70 21.54
N LEU A 109 5.62 -11.88 21.67
CA LEU A 109 5.00 -12.08 22.96
C LEU A 109 5.27 -13.50 23.46
N ILE A 110 5.66 -13.62 24.72
CA ILE A 110 6.01 -14.86 25.39
C ILE A 110 5.33 -14.95 26.77
N GLY A 111 5.25 -16.16 27.32
CA GLY A 111 4.71 -16.38 28.66
C GLY A 111 3.24 -15.94 28.82
N ASP A 112 2.96 -15.20 29.90
CA ASP A 112 1.61 -14.82 30.32
C ASP A 112 0.97 -13.79 29.36
N GLU A 113 1.77 -12.91 28.74
CA GLU A 113 1.28 -11.96 27.74
C GLU A 113 0.75 -12.67 26.49
N LYS A 114 1.43 -13.74 26.07
CA LYS A 114 0.99 -14.58 24.96
C LYS A 114 -0.33 -15.25 25.30
N GLN A 115 -0.46 -15.85 26.49
CA GLN A 115 -1.68 -16.54 26.93
C GLN A 115 -2.86 -15.59 27.02
N SER A 116 -2.70 -14.44 27.68
CA SER A 116 -3.75 -13.43 27.81
C SER A 116 -4.21 -12.87 26.47
N THR A 117 -3.29 -12.73 25.49
CA THR A 117 -3.65 -12.28 24.15
C THR A 117 -4.49 -13.32 23.41
N PHE A 118 -4.14 -14.61 23.50
CA PHE A 118 -4.96 -15.69 22.95
C PHE A 118 -6.35 -15.76 23.61
N GLU A 119 -6.42 -15.66 24.93
CA GLU A 119 -7.68 -15.69 25.67
C GLU A 119 -8.57 -14.49 25.31
N LYS A 120 -7.99 -13.29 25.25
CA LYS A 120 -8.69 -12.08 24.83
C LYS A 120 -9.28 -12.26 23.44
N ALA A 121 -8.47 -12.73 22.49
CA ALA A 121 -8.91 -12.89 21.13
C ALA A 121 -9.97 -14.00 20.99
N ARG A 122 -9.89 -15.06 21.83
CA ARG A 122 -10.92 -16.11 21.93
C ARG A 122 -12.24 -15.55 22.44
N LEU A 123 -12.20 -14.72 23.48
CA LEU A 123 -13.39 -14.04 24.03
C LEU A 123 -14.01 -13.05 23.03
N GLN A 124 -13.20 -12.46 22.16
CA GLN A 124 -13.65 -11.61 21.06
C GLN A 124 -14.29 -12.39 19.91
N GLY A 125 -14.25 -13.74 19.94
CA GLY A 125 -14.86 -14.57 18.91
C GLY A 125 -14.10 -14.56 17.58
N SER A 126 -12.80 -14.28 17.59
CA SER A 126 -12.02 -14.28 16.34
C SER A 126 -12.00 -15.68 15.72
N THR A 127 -12.25 -15.72 14.41
CA THR A 127 -12.29 -16.95 13.62
C THR A 127 -10.91 -17.53 13.32
N ASN A 128 -9.86 -16.73 13.56
CA ASN A 128 -8.49 -16.96 13.12
C ASN A 128 -7.60 -17.60 14.19
N ILE A 129 -8.18 -17.95 15.34
CA ILE A 129 -7.43 -18.44 16.50
C ILE A 129 -7.33 -19.96 16.49
N PRO A 130 -6.13 -20.52 16.70
CA PRO A 130 -5.97 -21.97 16.80
C PRO A 130 -6.62 -22.56 18.07
N PRO A 131 -6.95 -23.85 18.06
CA PRO A 131 -7.43 -24.54 19.26
C PRO A 131 -6.39 -24.49 20.38
N HIS A 132 -6.84 -24.53 21.65
CA HIS A 132 -6.00 -24.41 22.84
C HIS A 132 -4.77 -25.34 22.85
N GLN A 133 -4.91 -26.54 22.28
CA GLN A 133 -3.86 -27.55 22.22
C GLN A 133 -2.66 -27.10 21.36
N GLU A 134 -2.89 -26.23 20.38
CA GLU A 134 -1.87 -25.77 19.43
C GLU A 134 -1.20 -24.45 19.85
N TRP A 135 -1.70 -23.76 20.87
CA TRP A 135 -1.14 -22.49 21.36
C TRP A 135 0.37 -22.51 21.63
N PRO A 136 0.98 -23.61 22.12
CA PRO A 136 2.43 -23.67 22.29
C PRO A 136 3.21 -23.54 20.98
N GLN A 137 2.68 -24.05 19.87
CA GLN A 137 3.35 -24.06 18.57
C GLN A 137 3.22 -22.74 17.82
N TRP A 138 2.13 -22.01 18.07
CA TRP A 138 1.87 -20.70 17.49
C TRP A 138 2.63 -19.61 18.24
N GLN A 139 3.10 -18.58 17.53
CA GLN A 139 3.76 -17.42 18.13
C GLN A 139 2.88 -16.18 17.93
N ILE A 140 3.03 -15.19 18.82
CA ILE A 140 2.39 -13.89 18.65
C ILE A 140 3.50 -12.88 18.46
N ALA A 141 3.42 -12.11 17.40
CA ALA A 141 4.37 -11.07 17.07
C ALA A 141 3.67 -9.71 17.12
N VAL A 142 4.45 -8.69 17.51
CA VAL A 142 4.07 -7.29 17.42
C VAL A 142 5.03 -6.62 16.46
N GLY A 143 4.48 -5.93 15.48
CA GLY A 143 5.26 -5.26 14.45
C GLY A 143 4.59 -4.00 13.94
N VAL A 144 5.31 -3.27 13.09
CA VAL A 144 4.79 -2.07 12.45
C VAL A 144 4.60 -2.32 10.96
N ALA A 145 3.49 -1.85 10.40
CA ALA A 145 3.34 -1.85 8.95
C ALA A 145 4.40 -0.93 8.31
N GLU A 146 5.11 -1.45 7.33
CA GLU A 146 5.98 -0.70 6.43
C GLU A 146 5.09 0.11 5.48
N ASN A 147 4.59 1.24 5.98
CA ASN A 147 3.83 2.19 5.19
C ASN A 147 4.81 3.15 4.52
N ASN A 148 4.88 3.12 3.20
CA ASN A 148 5.63 4.09 2.38
C ASN A 148 5.01 5.51 2.38
N SER A 149 4.05 5.78 3.28
CA SER A 149 3.29 7.03 3.29
C SER A 149 3.66 7.88 4.51
N PRO A 150 4.21 9.09 4.30
CA PRO A 150 4.83 9.91 5.37
C PRO A 150 3.86 10.46 6.43
N ASN A 151 2.55 10.24 6.28
CA ASN A 151 1.51 10.76 7.19
C ASN A 151 0.76 9.69 8.00
N ASN A 152 1.07 8.41 7.83
CA ASN A 152 0.43 7.38 8.64
C ASN A 152 1.23 7.15 9.93
N LYS A 153 0.60 7.44 11.07
CA LYS A 153 1.12 7.04 12.39
C LYS A 153 1.49 5.56 12.33
N GLN A 154 2.71 5.23 12.72
CA GLN A 154 3.19 3.86 12.88
C GLN A 154 2.27 3.13 13.87
N GLN A 155 1.30 2.39 13.35
CA GLN A 155 0.39 1.59 14.17
C GLN A 155 1.04 0.24 14.42
N ALA A 156 1.22 -0.09 15.69
CA ALA A 156 1.65 -1.41 16.10
C ALA A 156 0.52 -2.41 15.84
N ILE A 157 0.82 -3.44 15.07
CA ILE A 157 -0.08 -4.54 14.71
C ILE A 157 0.36 -5.77 15.50
N THR A 158 -0.57 -6.34 16.25
CA THR A 158 -0.37 -7.64 16.90
C THR A 158 -0.94 -8.72 15.99
N PHE A 159 -0.12 -9.72 15.67
CA PHE A 159 -0.49 -10.76 14.72
C PHE A 159 0.02 -12.15 15.14
N LEU A 160 -0.71 -13.16 14.69
CA LEU A 160 -0.42 -14.57 14.88
C LEU A 160 0.58 -15.06 13.84
N VAL A 161 1.57 -15.81 14.29
CA VAL A 161 2.56 -16.46 13.44
C VAL A 161 2.32 -17.97 13.52
N PRO A 162 1.80 -18.56 12.44
CA PRO A 162 1.52 -19.98 12.40
C PRO A 162 2.84 -20.79 12.24
N PRO A 163 2.85 -22.07 12.68
CA PRO A 163 4.07 -22.87 12.71
C PRO A 163 4.68 -23.15 11.32
N ASN A 164 3.87 -23.08 10.25
CA ASN A 164 4.32 -23.24 8.86
C ASN A 164 5.18 -22.07 8.36
N VAL A 165 5.01 -20.87 8.93
CA VAL A 165 5.87 -19.70 8.61
C VAL A 165 7.24 -19.84 9.29
N GLY A 166 7.31 -20.63 10.37
CA GLY A 166 8.54 -20.90 11.11
C GLY A 166 8.80 -19.87 12.21
N LYS A 167 10.03 -19.88 12.74
CA LYS A 167 10.43 -18.98 13.83
C LYS A 167 10.81 -17.61 13.26
N MET A 168 10.08 -16.59 13.64
CA MET A 168 10.41 -15.21 13.30
C MET A 168 11.39 -14.61 14.31
N ARG A 169 12.17 -13.61 13.90
CA ARG A 169 13.03 -12.83 14.79
C ARG A 169 12.63 -11.35 14.70
N SER A 170 13.06 -10.57 15.69
CA SER A 170 12.97 -9.12 15.59
C SER A 170 13.79 -8.62 14.39
N GLY A 171 13.25 -7.66 13.65
CA GLY A 171 13.78 -7.13 12.40
C GLY A 171 13.43 -7.93 11.14
N THR A 172 12.80 -9.10 11.27
CA THR A 172 12.33 -9.86 10.11
C THR A 172 11.06 -9.24 9.54
N LYS A 173 10.89 -9.28 8.21
CA LYS A 173 9.67 -8.80 7.54
C LYS A 173 8.71 -9.96 7.31
N ALA A 174 7.42 -9.72 7.45
CA ALA A 174 6.36 -10.66 7.08
C ALA A 174 5.22 -10.00 6.35
N MET A 175 4.57 -10.77 5.48
CA MET A 175 3.27 -10.43 4.93
C MET A 175 2.20 -10.86 5.92
N VAL A 176 1.55 -9.87 6.52
CA VAL A 176 0.49 -10.06 7.51
C VAL A 176 -0.85 -9.71 6.88
N GLU A 177 -1.79 -10.62 7.00
CA GLU A 177 -3.18 -10.42 6.66
C GLU A 177 -3.88 -9.70 7.79
N LEU A 178 -4.32 -8.46 7.52
CA LEU A 178 -5.02 -7.63 8.50
C LEU A 178 -6.48 -8.08 8.65
N SER A 179 -6.91 -8.27 9.90
CA SER A 179 -8.33 -8.39 10.21
C SER A 179 -9.00 -7.01 10.17
N SER A 180 -10.18 -6.94 9.55
CA SER A 180 -11.03 -5.74 9.51
C SER A 180 -11.88 -5.55 10.77
N THR A 181 -12.04 -6.59 11.59
CA THR A 181 -12.98 -6.66 12.72
C THR A 181 -12.31 -6.49 14.09
N GLY A 182 -11.06 -6.03 14.13
CA GLY A 182 -10.29 -5.87 15.37
C GLY A 182 -9.82 -7.21 15.96
N GLU A 183 -9.85 -8.27 15.15
CA GLU A 183 -9.30 -9.56 15.51
C GLU A 183 -7.77 -9.60 15.36
N LEU A 184 -7.17 -10.69 15.83
CA LEU A 184 -5.75 -10.93 15.59
C LEU A 184 -5.50 -11.15 14.10
N SER A 185 -4.57 -10.37 13.56
CA SER A 185 -4.08 -10.52 12.19
C SER A 185 -3.23 -11.78 12.07
N ILE A 186 -3.04 -12.35 10.88
CA ILE A 186 -2.25 -13.59 10.68
C ILE A 186 -1.09 -13.33 9.72
N ALA A 187 0.12 -13.75 10.08
CA ALA A 187 1.23 -13.85 9.15
C ALA A 187 1.01 -15.00 8.17
N ARG A 188 0.98 -14.69 6.87
CA ARG A 188 0.87 -15.70 5.81
C ARG A 188 2.23 -16.10 5.24
N TYR A 189 3.16 -15.14 5.17
CA TYR A 189 4.48 -15.36 4.58
C TYR A 189 5.56 -14.65 5.38
N ALA A 190 6.72 -15.30 5.55
CA ALA A 190 7.95 -14.65 5.95
C ALA A 190 8.67 -14.09 4.71
N LEU A 191 9.11 -12.84 4.77
CA LEU A 191 9.93 -12.20 3.76
C LEU A 191 11.37 -12.25 4.27
N ASN A 192 12.15 -13.21 3.75
CA ASN A 192 13.57 -13.39 4.08
C ASN A 192 14.45 -12.60 3.12
#